data_AF-A0A0B7B7P0-F1
#
_entry.id   AF-A0A0B7B7P0-F1
#
_cell.length_a   1.000
_cell.length_b   1.000
_cell.length_c   1.000
_cell.angle_alpha   90.00
_cell.angle_beta   90.00
_cell.angle_gamma   90.00
#
_symmetry.space_group_name_H-M   'P 1'
#
loop_
_entity.id
_entity.type
_entity.pdbx_description
1 polymer ?
#
loop_
_entity_poly.entity_id
_entity_poly.type
_entity_poly.pdbx_seq_one_letter_code
_entity_poly.pdbx_strand_id
1 'polypeptide(L)'
;MTNGAVMLRFWMFLAAIQFGTTRLNFAIRTTWNGDCVKHEPVKISLAPSSDGGLLIKVLAPFFNSPAKPNGPAGQPFPGLWDYEVIEAFFLNDKDQYLEVEFCPYGQHLLLMLNGQRKMVKDQLPLTTFNATIGGDRWAGEAILPRSYFPPNVTRFNAYAIHGEGSDRVYESLYPVPWSQSEPDFHLLGYFQQIDMTQILNNYDSKHVSEEWRPFVTN
;
A
#
# COMPACT_ATOMS: atom_id res chain seq x y z
N MET A 1 -52.15 -47.41 -20.92
CA MET A 1 -51.73 -47.56 -19.51
C MET A 1 -50.25 -47.91 -19.55
N THR A 2 -49.40 -46.89 -19.59
CA THR A 2 -48.49 -46.44 -18.50
C THR A 2 -47.21 -47.28 -18.42
N ASN A 3 -46.07 -46.66 -18.75
CA ASN A 3 -44.99 -46.40 -17.79
C ASN A 3 -43.79 -45.77 -18.51
N GLY A 4 -43.67 -44.45 -18.39
CA GLY A 4 -42.44 -43.72 -18.69
C GLY A 4 -41.53 -43.75 -17.46
N ALA A 5 -40.32 -44.27 -17.62
CA ALA A 5 -39.26 -44.16 -16.62
C ALA A 5 -38.48 -42.86 -16.87
N VAL A 6 -38.62 -41.89 -15.96
CA VAL A 6 -37.78 -40.68 -15.95
C VAL A 6 -36.55 -40.98 -15.10
N MET A 7 -35.39 -41.00 -15.74
CA MET A 7 -34.09 -41.16 -15.10
C MET A 7 -33.66 -39.81 -14.51
N LEU A 8 -33.71 -39.69 -13.18
CA LEU A 8 -33.30 -38.48 -12.45
C LEU A 8 -31.77 -38.45 -12.34
N ARG A 9 -31.10 -37.57 -13.10
CA ARG A 9 -29.66 -37.30 -12.95
C ARG A 9 -29.45 -36.31 -11.79
N PHE A 10 -28.89 -36.81 -10.69
CA PHE A 10 -28.38 -35.98 -9.61
C PHE A 10 -27.08 -35.29 -10.05
N TRP A 11 -27.12 -33.97 -10.20
CA TRP A 11 -25.91 -33.15 -10.23
C TRP A 11 -25.59 -32.72 -8.80
N MET A 12 -24.51 -33.28 -8.23
CA MET A 12 -23.92 -32.72 -7.01
C MET A 12 -23.19 -31.43 -7.40
N PHE A 13 -23.78 -30.28 -7.06
CA PHE A 13 -23.04 -29.03 -6.99
C PHE A 13 -22.20 -29.05 -5.71
N LEU A 14 -20.88 -29.23 -5.86
CA LEU A 14 -19.92 -28.82 -4.85
C LEU A 14 -19.95 -27.29 -4.80
N ALA A 15 -20.65 -26.73 -3.81
CA ALA A 15 -20.48 -25.34 -3.45
C ALA A 15 -19.05 -25.18 -2.91
N ALA A 16 -18.18 -24.56 -3.70
CA ALA A 16 -16.92 -24.05 -3.18
C ALA A 16 -17.27 -23.03 -2.08
N ILE A 17 -16.83 -23.31 -0.85
CA ILE A 17 -16.90 -22.33 0.23
C ILE A 17 -15.92 -21.22 -0.17
N GLN A 18 -16.47 -20.15 -0.73
CA GLN A 18 -15.73 -18.94 -1.00
C GLN A 18 -15.47 -18.27 0.34
N PHE A 19 -14.34 -18.60 0.98
CA PHE A 19 -13.82 -17.79 2.06
C PHE A 19 -13.63 -16.39 1.48
N GLY A 20 -14.52 -15.46 1.86
CA GLY A 20 -14.42 -14.08 1.42
C GLY A 20 -13.03 -13.57 1.76
N THR A 21 -12.25 -13.21 0.74
CA THR A 21 -10.95 -12.59 0.97
C THR A 21 -11.22 -11.22 1.57
N THR A 22 -10.97 -11.07 2.87
CA THR A 22 -11.12 -9.78 3.57
C THR A 22 -10.24 -8.75 2.88
N ARG A 23 -10.79 -7.56 2.65
CA ARG A 23 -10.12 -6.47 1.92
C ARG A 23 -10.39 -5.16 2.62
N LEU A 24 -9.35 -4.39 2.89
CA LEU A 24 -9.45 -3.00 3.31
C LEU A 24 -9.32 -2.09 2.10
N ASN A 25 -10.20 -1.10 1.98
CA ASN A 25 -10.18 -0.13 0.89
C ASN A 25 -10.09 1.28 1.47
N PHE A 26 -9.14 2.06 0.95
CA PHE A 26 -8.86 3.43 1.36
C PHE A 26 -8.99 4.35 0.16
N ALA A 27 -9.30 5.62 0.42
CA ALA A 27 -9.34 6.66 -0.58
C ALA A 27 -8.69 7.93 -0.01
N ILE A 28 -7.64 8.42 -0.65
CA ILE A 28 -7.02 9.71 -0.34
C ILE A 28 -7.90 10.79 -0.93
N ARG A 29 -8.58 11.54 -0.05
CA ARG A 29 -9.58 12.56 -0.42
C ARG A 29 -9.18 13.98 -0.03
N THR A 30 -8.05 14.10 0.65
CA THR A 30 -7.59 15.35 1.24
C THR A 30 -6.15 15.61 0.84
N THR A 31 -5.83 16.88 0.67
CA THR A 31 -4.47 17.40 0.73
C THR A 31 -3.83 17.08 2.09
N TRP A 32 -2.51 17.18 2.18
CA TRP A 32 -1.73 16.84 3.37
C TRP A 32 -2.21 17.57 4.65
N ASN A 33 -2.79 18.77 4.52
CA ASN A 33 -3.29 19.62 5.60
C ASN A 33 -4.83 19.61 5.74
N GLY A 34 -5.54 18.77 4.98
CA GLY A 34 -6.95 18.45 5.21
C GLY A 34 -7.98 19.08 4.27
N ASP A 35 -7.58 19.90 3.29
CA ASP A 35 -8.51 20.40 2.27
C ASP A 35 -8.91 19.29 1.29
N CYS A 36 -10.15 19.28 0.82
CA CYS A 36 -10.61 18.31 -0.18
C CYS A 36 -9.82 18.42 -1.49
N VAL A 37 -9.43 17.28 -2.07
CA VAL A 37 -8.84 17.22 -3.41
C VAL A 37 -9.89 17.57 -4.48
N LYS A 38 -9.44 18.11 -5.63
CA LYS A 38 -10.30 18.59 -6.73
C LYS A 38 -10.33 17.65 -7.94
N HIS A 39 -9.92 16.41 -7.77
CA HIS A 39 -9.93 15.34 -8.76
C HIS A 39 -10.44 14.04 -8.14
N GLU A 40 -10.47 12.97 -8.92
CA GLU A 40 -10.79 11.63 -8.42
C GLU A 40 -9.79 11.21 -7.31
N PRO A 41 -10.27 10.67 -6.19
CA PRO A 41 -9.41 10.16 -5.12
C PRO A 41 -8.48 9.03 -5.59
N VAL A 42 -7.24 9.02 -5.07
CA VAL A 42 -6.38 7.84 -5.13
C VAL A 42 -7.00 6.74 -4.28
N LYS A 43 -7.13 5.54 -4.84
CA LYS A 43 -7.72 4.37 -4.17
C LYS A 43 -6.64 3.34 -3.90
N ILE A 44 -6.55 2.89 -2.64
CA ILE A 44 -5.62 1.86 -2.20
C ILE A 44 -6.44 0.71 -1.64
N SER A 45 -6.16 -0.50 -2.10
CA SER A 45 -6.79 -1.73 -1.63
C SER A 45 -5.73 -2.66 -1.07
N LEU A 46 -5.97 -3.15 0.15
CA LEU A 46 -5.11 -4.10 0.85
C LEU A 46 -5.85 -5.41 1.05
N ALA A 47 -5.22 -6.53 0.72
CA ALA A 47 -5.79 -7.86 0.90
C ALA A 47 -4.69 -8.91 1.14
N PRO A 48 -4.99 -10.05 1.75
CA PRO A 48 -4.04 -11.15 1.82
C PRO A 48 -3.67 -11.67 0.43
N SER A 49 -2.39 -11.96 0.22
CA SER A 49 -1.90 -12.68 -0.97
C SER A 49 -1.83 -14.19 -0.71
N SER A 50 -1.94 -15.00 -1.77
CA SER A 50 -1.84 -16.46 -1.71
C SER A 50 -0.44 -16.95 -1.33
N ASP A 51 0.60 -16.16 -1.57
CA ASP A 51 2.00 -16.46 -1.18
C ASP A 51 2.32 -16.06 0.27
N GLY A 52 1.31 -15.58 1.03
CA GLY A 52 1.45 -15.18 2.43
C GLY A 52 1.89 -13.72 2.64
N GLY A 53 2.14 -12.98 1.56
CA GLY A 53 2.39 -11.53 1.59
C GLY A 53 1.11 -10.69 1.67
N LEU A 54 1.28 -9.36 1.59
CA LEU A 54 0.19 -8.39 1.48
C LEU A 54 0.03 -7.95 0.02
N LEU A 55 -1.12 -8.22 -0.59
CA LEU A 55 -1.48 -7.66 -1.88
C LEU A 55 -1.91 -6.21 -1.70
N ILE A 56 -1.18 -5.28 -2.32
CA ILE A 56 -1.52 -3.87 -2.40
C ILE A 56 -1.85 -3.52 -3.85
N LYS A 57 -3.01 -2.89 -4.05
CA LYS A 57 -3.45 -2.37 -5.35
C LYS A 57 -3.69 -0.88 -5.24
N VAL A 58 -3.21 -0.14 -6.24
CA VAL A 58 -3.41 1.29 -6.41
C VAL A 58 -4.25 1.52 -7.66
N LEU A 59 -5.23 2.41 -7.57
CA LEU A 59 -5.90 3.01 -8.72
C LEU A 59 -5.96 4.52 -8.49
N ALA A 60 -5.29 5.28 -9.35
CA ALA A 60 -5.08 6.71 -9.17
C ALA A 60 -5.29 7.47 -10.49
N PRO A 61 -5.61 8.78 -10.43
CA PRO A 61 -5.37 9.66 -11.55
C PRO A 61 -3.90 9.60 -11.98
N PHE A 62 -3.64 9.81 -13.26
CA PHE A 62 -2.29 9.95 -13.80
C PHE A 62 -2.05 11.41 -14.18
N PHE A 63 -1.23 12.09 -13.40
CA PHE A 63 -0.96 13.51 -13.56
C PHE A 63 0.14 13.79 -14.57
N ASN A 64 1.03 12.81 -14.80
CA ASN A 64 2.18 12.92 -15.70
C ASN A 64 3.06 14.13 -15.35
N SER A 65 3.15 14.46 -14.06
CA SER A 65 3.91 15.59 -13.55
C SER A 65 4.43 15.27 -12.13
N PRO A 66 5.74 15.38 -11.88
CA PRO A 66 6.80 15.76 -12.83
C PRO A 66 7.06 14.66 -13.88
N ALA A 67 8.04 14.91 -14.76
CA ALA A 67 8.48 13.91 -15.73
C ALA A 67 8.93 12.61 -15.05
N LYS A 68 8.72 11.47 -15.71
CA LYS A 68 9.07 10.13 -15.18
C LYS A 68 10.50 10.02 -14.61
N PRO A 69 10.73 9.14 -13.62
CA PRO A 69 12.07 8.80 -13.16
C PRO A 69 12.96 8.31 -14.30
N ASN A 70 14.26 8.61 -14.22
CA ASN A 70 15.25 8.19 -15.22
C ASN A 70 15.78 6.75 -15.00
N GLY A 71 15.12 5.96 -14.15
CA GLY A 71 15.45 4.57 -13.88
C GLY A 71 14.57 3.56 -14.64
N PRO A 72 14.99 2.29 -14.74
CA PRO A 72 14.20 1.23 -15.37
C PRO A 72 12.95 0.89 -14.53
N ALA A 73 11.85 0.56 -15.20
CA ALA A 73 10.66 0.02 -14.56
C ALA A 73 10.96 -1.32 -13.86
N GLY A 74 10.27 -1.59 -12.76
CA GLY A 74 10.44 -2.81 -11.96
C GLY A 74 11.67 -2.81 -11.06
N GLN A 75 12.41 -1.70 -10.97
CA GLN A 75 13.57 -1.58 -10.08
C GLN A 75 13.32 -0.53 -8.96
N PRO A 76 14.01 -0.68 -7.82
CA PRO A 76 14.07 0.37 -6.83
C PRO A 76 14.62 1.69 -7.41
N PHE A 77 14.09 2.82 -6.96
CA PHE A 77 14.56 4.14 -7.36
C PHE A 77 14.66 5.07 -6.13
N PRO A 78 15.87 5.39 -5.64
CA PRO A 78 16.06 6.32 -4.53
C PRO A 78 15.50 7.71 -4.84
N GLY A 79 14.82 8.34 -3.88
CA GLY A 79 14.23 9.67 -4.07
C GLY A 79 12.95 9.67 -4.89
N LEU A 80 12.18 8.57 -4.86
CA LEU A 80 10.97 8.46 -5.68
C LEU A 80 9.88 9.48 -5.28
N TRP A 81 9.89 9.96 -4.03
CA TRP A 81 9.09 11.09 -3.54
C TRP A 81 9.29 12.42 -4.32
N ASP A 82 10.35 12.55 -5.13
CA ASP A 82 10.54 13.70 -6.03
C ASP A 82 9.67 13.60 -7.30
N TYR A 83 8.96 12.48 -7.51
CA TYR A 83 8.19 12.16 -8.71
C TYR A 83 6.68 12.08 -8.46
N GLU A 84 5.89 11.71 -9.48
CA GLU A 84 4.51 11.28 -9.27
C GLU A 84 4.54 9.93 -8.55
N VAL A 85 3.99 9.86 -7.35
CA VAL A 85 4.20 8.73 -6.45
C VAL A 85 3.05 8.57 -5.46
N ILE A 86 2.73 7.32 -5.14
CA ILE A 86 1.91 6.96 -3.97
C ILE A 86 2.82 6.35 -2.92
N GLU A 87 2.62 6.77 -1.68
CA GLU A 87 3.32 6.24 -0.53
C GLU A 87 2.34 5.58 0.45
N ALA A 88 2.74 4.46 1.04
CA ALA A 88 1.96 3.75 2.06
C ALA A 88 2.88 3.35 3.22
N PHE A 89 2.44 3.65 4.44
CA PHE A 89 3.23 3.45 5.64
C PHE A 89 2.54 2.49 6.61
N PHE A 90 3.28 1.49 7.08
CA PHE A 90 2.82 0.49 8.04
C PHE A 90 3.65 0.58 9.32
N LEU A 91 3.06 1.12 10.38
CA LEU A 91 3.73 1.61 11.59
C LEU A 91 3.33 0.81 12.83
N ASN A 92 4.31 0.49 13.68
CA ASN A 92 4.07 -0.07 15.01
C ASN A 92 4.20 0.97 16.14
N ASP A 93 3.94 0.57 17.38
CA ASP A 93 3.99 1.44 18.56
C ASP A 93 5.42 1.77 19.03
N LYS A 94 6.45 1.16 18.42
CA LYS A 94 7.88 1.44 18.68
C LYS A 94 8.46 2.40 17.64
N ASP A 95 7.60 3.06 16.86
CA ASP A 95 7.97 3.92 15.74
C ASP A 95 8.83 3.23 14.66
N GLN A 96 8.65 1.92 14.50
CA GLN A 96 9.22 1.15 13.41
C GLN A 96 8.19 1.04 12.30
N TYR A 97 8.61 1.25 11.06
CA TYR A 97 7.69 1.23 9.94
C TYR A 97 8.32 0.73 8.65
N LEU A 98 7.46 0.13 7.83
CA LEU A 98 7.69 -0.09 6.41
C LEU A 98 7.06 1.07 5.65
N GLU A 99 7.86 1.71 4.80
CA GLU A 99 7.45 2.73 3.86
C GLU A 99 7.55 2.16 2.44
N VAL A 100 6.48 2.35 1.66
CA VAL A 100 6.30 1.75 0.35
C VAL A 100 5.90 2.83 -0.64
N GLU A 101 6.72 3.04 -1.65
CA GLU A 101 6.51 4.06 -2.68
C GLU A 101 6.33 3.40 -4.05
N PHE A 102 5.33 3.85 -4.80
CA PHE A 102 5.00 3.36 -6.13
C PHE A 102 4.82 4.50 -7.12
N CYS A 103 5.53 4.42 -8.24
CA CYS A 103 5.44 5.35 -9.36
C CYS A 103 4.60 4.75 -10.51
N PRO A 104 3.80 5.56 -11.23
CA PRO A 104 3.00 5.10 -12.38
C PRO A 104 3.82 4.44 -13.49
N TYR A 105 5.12 4.72 -13.57
CA TYR A 105 6.03 4.15 -14.57
C TYR A 105 6.72 2.86 -14.11
N GLY A 106 6.36 2.32 -12.96
CA GLY A 106 6.78 0.99 -12.50
C GLY A 106 8.04 0.97 -11.63
N GLN A 107 8.66 2.11 -11.33
CA GLN A 107 9.67 2.20 -10.28
C GLN A 107 9.00 2.13 -8.90
N HIS A 108 9.70 1.58 -7.92
CA HIS A 108 9.25 1.51 -6.54
C HIS A 108 10.37 1.94 -5.59
N LEU A 109 10.04 2.19 -4.33
CA LEU A 109 11.04 2.31 -3.26
C LEU A 109 10.44 1.76 -1.99
N LEU A 110 11.11 0.80 -1.36
CA LEU A 110 10.67 0.20 -0.11
C LEU A 110 11.77 0.42 0.93
N LEU A 111 11.38 0.99 2.06
CA LEU A 111 12.29 1.40 3.13
C LEU A 111 11.84 0.77 4.47
N MET A 112 12.81 0.29 5.25
CA MET A 112 12.60 -0.05 6.66
C MET A 112 13.17 1.07 7.53
N LEU A 113 12.36 1.58 8.45
CA LEU A 113 12.74 2.66 9.36
C LEU A 113 12.57 2.22 10.82
N ASN A 114 13.55 2.51 11.67
CA ASN A 114 13.57 2.22 13.10
C ASN A 114 13.60 3.52 13.91
N GLY A 115 12.44 4.13 14.05
CA GLY A 115 12.25 5.49 14.54
C GLY A 115 12.01 6.48 13.40
N GLN A 116 11.41 7.63 13.72
CA GLN A 116 11.09 8.69 12.77
C GLN A 116 12.32 9.10 11.95
N ARG A 117 12.25 8.95 10.62
CA ARG A 117 13.31 9.26 9.64
C ARG A 117 14.62 8.49 9.84
N LYS A 118 14.61 7.39 10.59
CA LYS A 118 15.80 6.55 10.85
C LYS A 118 15.77 5.32 9.97
N MET A 119 16.14 5.51 8.70
CA MET A 119 16.26 4.43 7.73
C MET A 119 17.34 3.43 8.13
N VAL A 120 16.99 2.15 8.17
CA VAL A 120 17.90 1.03 8.49
C VAL A 120 18.12 0.09 7.32
N LYS A 121 17.20 0.05 6.36
CA LYS A 121 17.36 -0.57 5.04
C LYS A 121 16.58 0.22 4.00
N ASP A 122 17.11 0.28 2.79
CA ASP A 122 16.50 0.92 1.64
C ASP A 122 16.48 -0.02 0.43
N GLN A 123 15.75 0.38 -0.61
CA GLN A 123 15.72 -0.31 -1.90
C GLN A 123 15.41 -1.81 -1.76
N LEU A 124 14.53 -2.17 -0.82
CA LEU A 124 14.16 -3.57 -0.61
C LEU A 124 13.59 -4.15 -1.92
N PRO A 125 14.05 -5.33 -2.35
CA PRO A 125 13.65 -5.89 -3.63
C PRO A 125 12.17 -6.26 -3.62
N LEU A 126 11.48 -5.94 -4.72
CA LEU A 126 10.09 -6.28 -4.95
C LEU A 126 9.93 -6.94 -6.32
N THR A 127 9.54 -8.22 -6.33
CA THR A 127 9.52 -9.05 -7.56
C THR A 127 8.21 -8.97 -8.32
N THR A 128 7.17 -8.37 -7.72
CA THR A 128 5.78 -8.45 -8.23
C THR A 128 5.18 -7.12 -8.64
N PHE A 129 5.91 -6.00 -8.53
CA PHE A 129 5.33 -4.69 -8.81
C PHE A 129 5.12 -4.49 -10.32
N ASN A 130 3.88 -4.26 -10.70
CA ASN A 130 3.48 -3.90 -12.05
C ASN A 130 2.66 -2.62 -12.01
N ALA A 131 2.92 -1.71 -12.95
CA ALA A 131 2.15 -0.49 -13.12
C ALA A 131 1.72 -0.34 -14.59
N THR A 132 0.47 0.06 -14.79
CA THR A 132 -0.12 0.28 -16.11
C THR A 132 -0.79 1.63 -16.15
N ILE A 133 -0.37 2.48 -17.09
CA ILE A 133 -1.01 3.76 -17.39
C ILE A 133 -2.06 3.54 -18.47
N GLY A 134 -3.26 4.07 -18.25
CA GLY A 134 -4.39 4.00 -19.18
C GLY A 134 -5.17 5.30 -19.20
N GLY A 135 -4.92 6.14 -20.20
CA GLY A 135 -5.56 7.45 -20.33
C GLY A 135 -5.12 8.40 -19.20
N ASP A 136 -6.09 8.90 -18.45
CA ASP A 136 -5.94 9.83 -17.33
C ASP A 136 -5.76 9.12 -15.98
N ARG A 137 -5.48 7.81 -15.99
CA ARG A 137 -5.36 6.97 -14.80
C ARG A 137 -4.19 6.03 -14.90
N TRP A 138 -3.75 5.54 -13.75
CA TRP A 138 -2.86 4.40 -13.67
C TRP A 138 -3.29 3.43 -12.58
N ALA A 139 -2.92 2.18 -12.77
CA ALA A 139 -3.11 1.11 -11.81
C ALA A 139 -1.76 0.50 -11.44
N GLY A 140 -1.55 0.25 -10.16
CA GLY A 140 -0.38 -0.42 -9.62
C GLY A 140 -0.79 -1.65 -8.83
N GLU A 141 0.00 -2.71 -8.91
CA GLU A 141 -0.21 -3.93 -8.14
C GLU A 141 1.12 -4.51 -7.68
N ALA A 142 1.24 -4.81 -6.39
CA ALA A 142 2.39 -5.49 -5.80
C ALA A 142 1.96 -6.44 -4.68
N ILE A 143 2.79 -7.44 -4.42
CA ILE A 143 2.74 -8.26 -3.23
C ILE A 143 3.93 -7.88 -2.35
N LEU A 144 3.65 -7.29 -1.20
CA LEU A 144 4.66 -6.91 -0.21
C LEU A 144 5.03 -8.16 0.62
N PRO A 145 6.31 -8.55 0.67
CA PRO A 145 6.75 -9.65 1.53
C PRO A 145 6.40 -9.41 2.99
N ARG A 146 5.81 -10.42 3.64
CA ARG A 146 5.50 -10.37 5.08
C ARG A 146 6.71 -9.97 5.93
N SER A 147 7.87 -10.42 5.51
CA SER A 147 9.12 -10.24 6.24
C SER A 147 9.57 -8.78 6.32
N TYR A 148 9.01 -7.89 5.48
CA TYR A 148 9.32 -6.46 5.48
C TYR A 148 8.52 -5.66 6.50
N PHE A 149 7.40 -6.19 7.02
CA PHE A 149 6.60 -5.49 8.03
C PHE A 149 7.26 -5.61 9.41
N PRO A 150 7.33 -4.52 10.19
CA PRO A 150 7.80 -4.61 11.57
C PRO A 150 6.83 -5.44 12.42
N PRO A 151 7.27 -5.98 13.56
CA PRO A 151 6.38 -6.65 14.49
C PRO A 151 5.28 -5.69 14.97
N ASN A 152 4.08 -6.21 15.19
CA ASN A 152 2.94 -5.49 15.76
C ASN A 152 2.61 -4.15 15.07
N VAL A 153 2.43 -4.15 13.74
CA VAL A 153 1.90 -2.98 13.03
C VAL A 153 0.47 -2.70 13.52
N THR A 154 0.25 -1.47 13.97
CA THR A 154 -1.03 -1.00 14.55
C THR A 154 -1.57 0.21 13.84
N ARG A 155 -0.73 0.92 13.06
CA ARG A 155 -1.06 2.21 12.45
C ARG A 155 -0.73 2.24 10.96
N PHE A 156 -1.49 3.02 10.21
CA PHE A 156 -1.38 3.18 8.76
C PHE A 156 -1.62 4.63 8.35
N ASN A 157 -0.89 5.08 7.34
CA ASN A 157 -1.25 6.25 6.55
C ASN A 157 -0.82 6.02 5.10
N ALA A 158 -1.36 6.81 4.19
CA ALA A 158 -0.97 6.80 2.79
C ALA A 158 -1.01 8.20 2.22
N TYR A 159 -0.19 8.44 1.21
CA TYR A 159 0.02 9.76 0.62
C TYR A 159 0.09 9.66 -0.89
N ALA A 160 -0.17 10.78 -1.54
CA ALA A 160 0.06 10.95 -2.97
C ALA A 160 0.83 12.23 -3.20
N ILE A 161 1.80 12.20 -4.10
CA ILE A 161 2.53 13.38 -4.54
C ILE A 161 2.50 13.46 -6.05
N HIS A 162 2.20 14.64 -6.59
CA HIS A 162 2.17 14.93 -8.01
C HIS A 162 2.35 16.43 -8.25
N GLY A 163 2.48 16.84 -9.51
CA GLY A 163 2.82 18.22 -9.87
C GLY A 163 4.28 18.55 -9.60
N GLU A 164 4.72 19.76 -9.94
CA GLU A 164 6.10 20.20 -9.79
C GLU A 164 6.19 21.71 -9.49
N GLY A 165 7.30 22.14 -8.90
CA GLY A 165 7.50 23.56 -8.56
C GLY A 165 6.41 24.11 -7.65
N SER A 166 5.80 25.24 -8.04
CA SER A 166 4.69 25.86 -7.30
C SER A 166 3.39 25.06 -7.35
N ASP A 167 3.25 24.14 -8.32
CA ASP A 167 2.07 23.31 -8.51
C ASP A 167 2.25 21.91 -7.89
N ARG A 168 3.30 21.70 -7.09
CA ARG A 168 3.52 20.45 -6.34
C ARG A 168 2.41 20.27 -5.32
N VAL A 169 1.71 19.14 -5.41
CA VAL A 169 0.60 18.77 -4.54
C VAL A 169 1.00 17.60 -3.67
N TYR A 170 0.64 17.69 -2.39
CA TYR A 170 0.80 16.65 -1.40
C TYR A 170 -0.56 16.29 -0.83
N GLU A 171 -0.90 15.01 -0.82
CA GLU A 171 -2.17 14.49 -0.35
C GLU A 171 -1.97 13.44 0.73
N SER A 172 -2.97 13.26 1.57
CA SER A 172 -2.92 12.29 2.65
C SER A 172 -4.27 11.63 2.89
N LEU A 173 -4.25 10.34 3.21
CA LEU A 173 -5.39 9.59 3.71
C LEU A 173 -5.82 10.11 5.09
N TYR A 174 -4.84 10.38 5.97
CA TYR A 174 -5.04 10.95 7.30
C TYR A 174 -4.18 12.21 7.44
N PRO A 175 -4.75 13.39 7.13
CA PRO A 175 -4.01 14.63 7.06
C PRO A 175 -3.57 15.13 8.44
N VAL A 176 -2.51 15.92 8.44
CA VAL A 176 -2.08 16.69 9.63
C VAL A 176 -2.95 17.95 9.75
N PRO A 177 -3.07 18.57 10.94
CA PRO A 177 -3.83 19.79 11.09
C PRO A 177 -3.20 20.96 10.32
N TRP A 178 -4.03 21.89 9.88
CA TRP A 178 -3.64 23.12 9.17
C TRP A 178 -2.59 23.98 9.89
N SER A 179 -2.37 23.76 11.19
CA SER A 179 -1.35 24.46 11.97
C SER A 179 0.08 24.04 11.62
N GLN A 180 0.28 22.94 10.90
CA GLN A 180 1.58 22.56 10.36
C GLN A 180 1.94 23.48 9.19
N SER A 181 3.20 23.93 9.13
CA SER A 181 3.66 24.89 8.13
C SER A 181 4.03 24.27 6.78
N GLU A 182 4.33 22.97 6.76
CA GLU A 182 4.81 22.25 5.58
C GLU A 182 4.39 20.77 5.62
N PRO A 183 4.29 20.10 4.46
CA PRO A 183 4.06 18.67 4.39
C PRO A 183 5.21 17.89 5.06
N ASP A 184 4.88 17.08 6.08
CA ASP A 184 5.80 16.10 6.66
C ASP A 184 5.07 14.78 6.90
N PHE A 185 5.32 13.81 6.00
CA PHE A 185 4.69 12.49 6.02
C PHE A 185 5.22 11.57 7.13
N HIS A 186 6.30 11.97 7.80
CA HIS A 186 6.87 11.26 8.94
C HIS A 186 6.36 11.79 10.28
N LEU A 187 5.31 12.62 10.32
CA LEU A 187 4.60 12.94 11.56
C LEU A 187 3.73 11.75 12.02
N LEU A 188 4.40 10.73 12.54
CA LEU A 188 3.86 9.40 12.88
C LEU A 188 2.64 9.42 13.81
N GLY A 189 2.48 10.49 14.60
CA GLY A 189 1.36 10.68 15.55
C GLY A 189 -0.02 10.82 14.89
N TYR A 190 -0.08 11.11 13.58
CA TYR A 190 -1.35 11.28 12.85
C TYR A 190 -1.83 10.02 12.13
N PHE A 191 -1.03 8.95 12.15
CA PHE A 191 -1.41 7.69 11.51
C PHE A 191 -2.55 7.04 12.28
N GLN A 192 -3.53 6.47 11.56
CA GLN A 192 -4.72 5.88 12.18
C GLN A 192 -4.59 4.37 12.28
N GLN A 193 -5.45 3.76 13.10
CA GLN A 193 -5.42 2.33 13.36
C GLN A 193 -5.62 1.50 12.08
N ILE A 194 -4.88 0.40 11.99
CA ILE A 194 -5.09 -0.66 11.01
C ILE A 194 -5.03 -2.02 11.71
N ASP A 195 -5.89 -2.93 11.27
CA ASP A 195 -5.89 -4.31 11.75
C ASP A 195 -5.25 -5.22 10.70
N MET A 196 -3.99 -5.59 10.95
CA MET A 196 -3.23 -6.46 10.04
C MET A 196 -3.83 -7.86 9.89
N THR A 197 -4.64 -8.34 10.84
CA THR A 197 -5.27 -9.66 10.75
C THR A 197 -6.28 -9.75 9.60
N GLN A 198 -6.78 -8.61 9.12
CA GLN A 198 -7.69 -8.54 7.98
C GLN A 198 -6.97 -8.59 6.62
N ILE A 199 -5.65 -8.34 6.60
CA ILE A 199 -4.90 -8.13 5.36
C ILE A 199 -3.65 -9.02 5.23
N LEU A 200 -3.30 -9.78 6.27
CA LEU A 200 -2.27 -10.81 6.24
C LEU A 200 -2.82 -12.13 6.82
N ASN A 201 -2.75 -13.21 6.04
CA ASN A 201 -3.19 -14.53 6.48
C ASN A 201 -2.36 -15.02 7.68
N ASN A 202 -2.97 -15.53 8.76
CA ASN A 202 -2.21 -16.01 9.92
C ASN A 202 -1.22 -14.96 10.46
N TYR A 203 -1.64 -13.69 10.56
CA TYR A 203 -0.80 -12.64 11.13
C TYR A 203 -0.50 -12.94 12.60
N ASP A 204 0.78 -12.94 12.98
CA ASP A 204 1.24 -13.03 14.36
C ASP A 204 1.97 -11.74 14.71
N SER A 205 1.38 -10.92 15.58
CA SER A 205 1.95 -9.62 15.97
C SER A 205 3.27 -9.76 16.75
N LYS A 206 3.57 -10.94 17.29
CA LYS A 206 4.82 -11.22 18.01
C LYS A 206 5.92 -11.76 17.11
N HIS A 207 5.59 -12.13 15.87
CA HIS A 207 6.58 -12.63 14.94
C HIS A 207 7.57 -11.52 14.54
N VAL A 208 8.86 -11.87 14.58
CA VAL A 208 9.96 -10.99 14.15
C VAL A 208 10.67 -11.68 13.00
N SER A 209 10.66 -11.06 11.82
CA SER A 209 11.37 -11.55 10.64
C SER A 209 12.88 -11.45 10.79
N GLU A 210 13.62 -12.10 9.91
CA GLU A 210 15.09 -11.98 9.88
C GLU A 210 15.54 -10.55 9.59
N GLU A 211 14.76 -9.83 8.79
CA GLU A 211 15.01 -8.46 8.39
C GLU A 211 14.87 -7.49 9.57
N TRP A 212 13.92 -7.75 10.48
CA TRP A 212 13.69 -6.93 11.67
C TRP A 212 14.46 -7.41 12.91
N ARG A 213 14.96 -8.64 12.94
CA ARG A 213 15.70 -9.22 14.08
C ARG A 213 16.81 -8.32 14.63
N PRO A 214 17.62 -7.61 13.82
CA PRO A 214 18.67 -6.71 14.34
C PRO A 214 18.13 -5.45 15.05
N PHE A 215 16.87 -5.09 14.84
CA PHE A 215 16.26 -3.82 15.29
C PHE A 215 15.20 -4.01 16.37
N VAL A 216 14.88 -5.26 16.73
CA VAL A 216 14.01 -5.58 17.84
C VAL A 216 14.90 -5.92 19.03
N THR A 217 15.11 -4.96 19.92
CA THR A 217 15.72 -5.25 21.23
C THR A 217 14.69 -5.94 22.12
N ASN A 218 15.11 -7.02 22.80
CA ASN A 218 14.36 -7.65 23.89
C ASN A 218 14.13 -6.67 25.04
#